data_AF-A0A6P0NX92-F1
#
_entry.id   AF-A0A6P0NX92-F1
#
_cell.length_a   1.000
_cell.length_b   1.000
_cell.length_c   1.000
_cell.angle_alpha   90.00
_cell.angle_beta   90.00
_cell.angle_gamma   90.00
#
_symmetry.space_group_name_H-M   'P 1'
#
loop_
_entity.id
_entity.type
_entity.pdbx_description
1 polymer ?
#
loop_
_entity_poly.entity_id
_entity_poly.type
_entity_poly.pdbx_seq_one_letter_code
_entity_poly.pdbx_strand_id
1 'polypeptide(L)'
;MRFPRLLRLPQFSLIFNRRETNININPTLIKMCKLVILIILITHWVACIWFMIGSWESNAENSWLISNYLQSASIRTQYINSLYWAITTLTTVGYGDITPTTEIEIIFTLVVMFLGISMYVYIIGNVSSLISKLDATKARYREKLGQIQTYMRENKIPSNLQQKIRDYYQYRWIENQDTRDYHILEELPYLLQMKLELQLHKEVIEKVALHSEE
;
A
#
# COMPACT_ATOMS: atom_id res chain seq x y z
N MET A 1 -31.65 -10.09 10.45
CA MET A 1 -30.41 -9.46 10.98
C MET A 1 -29.33 -10.53 11.19
N ARG A 2 -28.28 -10.55 10.35
CA ARG A 2 -27.11 -11.45 10.48
C ARG A 2 -25.82 -10.63 10.62
N PHE A 3 -25.77 -9.74 11.61
CA PHE A 3 -24.60 -8.91 11.94
C PHE A 3 -23.41 -9.62 12.64
N PRO A 4 -23.48 -10.84 13.23
CA PRO A 4 -22.37 -11.34 14.06
C PRO A 4 -21.22 -12.00 13.27
N ARG A 5 -21.23 -11.99 11.92
CA ARG A 5 -20.10 -12.53 11.15
C ARG A 5 -18.90 -11.58 11.01
N LEU A 6 -19.08 -10.27 11.21
CA LEU A 6 -17.97 -9.31 11.15
C LEU A 6 -17.09 -9.30 12.39
N LEU A 7 -17.55 -9.87 13.50
CA LEU A 7 -16.73 -10.16 14.67
C LEU A 7 -15.60 -11.19 14.41
N ARG A 8 -15.58 -11.82 13.22
CA ARG A 8 -14.46 -12.69 12.78
C ARG A 8 -13.39 -11.97 11.94
N LEU A 9 -13.50 -10.67 11.72
CA LEU A 9 -12.42 -9.86 11.12
C LEU A 9 -11.06 -9.98 11.84
N PRO A 10 -10.96 -10.06 13.18
CA PRO A 10 -9.68 -10.27 13.85
C PRO A 10 -9.09 -11.68 13.61
N GLN A 11 -9.88 -12.67 13.23
CA GLN A 11 -9.36 -14.00 12.85
C GLN A 11 -8.77 -13.97 11.44
N PHE A 12 -9.35 -13.17 10.55
CA PHE A 12 -8.82 -12.96 9.21
C PHE A 12 -7.46 -12.23 9.25
N SER A 13 -7.30 -11.23 10.12
CA SER A 13 -6.01 -10.53 10.30
C SER A 13 -4.90 -11.46 10.80
N LEU A 14 -5.22 -12.41 11.70
CA LEU A 14 -4.28 -13.42 12.21
C LEU A 14 -3.85 -14.44 11.15
N ILE A 15 -4.80 -14.97 10.35
CA ILE A 15 -4.50 -15.91 9.26
C ILE A 15 -3.70 -15.23 8.14
N PHE A 16 -3.98 -13.95 7.86
CA PHE A 16 -3.29 -13.21 6.81
C PHE A 16 -1.89 -12.73 7.22
N ASN A 17 -1.65 -12.39 8.50
CA ASN A 17 -0.31 -12.13 9.02
C ASN A 17 0.60 -13.36 8.89
N ARG A 18 0.03 -14.56 9.04
CA ARG A 18 0.76 -15.82 8.85
C ARG A 18 1.08 -16.13 7.38
N ARG A 19 0.34 -15.53 6.44
CA ARG A 19 0.62 -15.60 5.00
C ARG A 19 1.56 -14.50 4.51
N GLU A 20 1.67 -13.37 5.20
CA GLU A 20 2.65 -12.31 4.89
C GLU A 20 4.10 -12.80 4.96
N THR A 21 4.40 -13.80 5.79
CA THR A 21 5.76 -14.38 5.91
C THR A 21 6.03 -15.53 4.93
N ASN A 22 5.02 -16.01 4.22
CA ASN A 22 5.10 -17.21 3.37
C ASN A 22 5.07 -16.90 1.87
N ILE A 23 4.89 -15.63 1.50
CA ILE A 23 4.77 -15.19 0.11
C ILE A 23 5.93 -14.24 -0.17
N ASN A 24 6.71 -14.54 -1.21
CA ASN A 24 7.91 -13.79 -1.64
C ASN A 24 7.61 -12.38 -2.21
N ILE A 25 6.46 -11.79 -1.86
CA ILE A 25 5.98 -10.48 -2.36
C ILE A 25 6.36 -9.40 -1.36
N ASN A 26 6.71 -8.21 -1.87
CA ASN A 26 7.08 -7.07 -1.04
C ASN A 26 5.99 -6.78 0.02
N PRO A 27 6.31 -6.83 1.33
CA PRO A 27 5.33 -6.69 2.40
C PRO A 27 4.61 -5.33 2.38
N THR A 28 5.23 -4.31 1.78
CA THR A 28 4.61 -2.98 1.62
C THR A 28 3.44 -3.01 0.63
N LEU A 29 3.54 -3.84 -0.41
CA LEU A 29 2.53 -3.97 -1.46
C LEU A 29 1.30 -4.72 -0.94
N ILE A 30 1.51 -5.75 -0.11
CA ILE A 30 0.42 -6.48 0.57
C ILE A 30 -0.39 -5.54 1.47
N LYS A 31 0.27 -4.66 2.23
CA LYS A 31 -0.39 -3.66 3.07
C LYS A 31 -1.26 -2.70 2.25
N MET A 32 -0.79 -2.27 1.08
CA MET A 32 -1.59 -1.44 0.16
C MET A 32 -2.80 -2.17 -0.39
N CYS A 33 -2.66 -3.43 -0.82
CA CYS A 33 -3.81 -4.21 -1.28
C CYS A 33 -4.86 -4.38 -0.16
N LYS A 34 -4.42 -4.60 1.08
CA LYS A 34 -5.32 -4.65 2.25
C LYS A 34 -6.07 -3.35 2.45
N LEU A 35 -5.38 -2.21 2.33
CA LEU A 35 -5.99 -0.88 2.43
C LEU A 35 -7.07 -0.68 1.37
N VAL A 36 -6.79 -1.03 0.11
CA VAL A 36 -7.75 -0.89 -1.01
C VAL A 36 -8.98 -1.77 -0.78
N ILE A 37 -8.80 -3.03 -0.36
CA ILE A 37 -9.93 -3.93 -0.06
C ILE A 37 -10.78 -3.37 1.10
N LEU A 38 -10.13 -2.86 2.14
CA LEU A 38 -10.84 -2.25 3.28
C LEU A 38 -11.68 -1.04 2.84
N ILE A 39 -11.14 -0.19 1.97
CA ILE A 39 -11.84 0.97 1.41
C ILE A 39 -13.08 0.53 0.63
N ILE A 40 -12.94 -0.45 -0.27
CA ILE A 40 -14.06 -0.98 -1.07
C ILE A 40 -15.17 -1.52 -0.16
N LEU A 41 -14.79 -2.24 0.90
CA LEU A 41 -15.75 -2.76 1.88
C LEU A 41 -16.44 -1.61 2.63
N ILE A 42 -15.70 -0.61 3.12
CA ILE A 42 -16.30 0.56 3.79
C ILE A 42 -17.28 1.28 2.87
N THR A 43 -16.90 1.55 1.62
CA THR A 43 -17.76 2.20 0.64
C THR A 43 -19.03 1.39 0.38
N HIS A 44 -18.93 0.06 0.21
CA HIS A 44 -20.08 -0.81 0.03
C HIS A 44 -21.02 -0.77 1.26
N TRP A 45 -20.44 -0.79 2.46
CA TRP A 45 -21.19 -0.73 3.72
C TRP A 45 -21.93 0.59 3.88
N VAL A 46 -21.25 1.71 3.63
CA VAL A 46 -21.86 3.05 3.65
C VAL A 46 -22.99 3.13 2.62
N ALA A 47 -22.78 2.64 1.40
CA ALA A 47 -23.80 2.60 0.36
C ALA A 47 -25.03 1.77 0.77
N CYS A 48 -24.82 0.61 1.38
CA CYS A 48 -25.93 -0.25 1.85
C CYS A 48 -26.71 0.40 2.99
N ILE A 49 -26.03 1.06 3.93
CA ILE A 49 -26.68 1.77 5.03
C ILE A 49 -27.45 2.98 4.50
N TRP A 50 -26.87 3.74 3.56
CA TRP A 50 -27.52 4.86 2.89
C TRP A 50 -28.82 4.44 2.17
N PHE A 51 -28.76 3.33 1.44
CA PHE A 51 -29.93 2.72 0.83
C PHE A 51 -30.96 2.29 1.87
N MET A 52 -30.53 1.63 2.95
CA MET A 52 -31.40 1.16 4.01
C MET A 52 -32.15 2.31 4.68
N ILE A 53 -31.47 3.42 5.02
CA ILE A 53 -32.08 4.62 5.59
C ILE A 53 -33.13 5.19 4.63
N GLY A 54 -32.74 5.43 3.37
CA GLY A 54 -33.66 5.97 2.37
C GLY A 54 -34.87 5.07 2.13
N SER A 55 -34.70 3.74 2.12
CA SER A 55 -35.81 2.79 1.95
C SER A 55 -36.75 2.75 3.15
N TRP A 56 -36.25 3.01 4.35
CA TRP A 56 -37.06 3.04 5.56
C TRP A 56 -37.89 4.32 5.61
N GLU A 57 -37.25 5.47 5.40
CA GLU A 57 -37.91 6.79 5.43
C GLU A 57 -38.78 7.05 4.18
N SER A 58 -38.50 6.37 3.06
CA SER A 58 -39.38 6.34 1.88
C SER A 58 -40.81 5.92 2.20
N ASN A 59 -41.03 5.12 3.25
CA ASN A 59 -42.38 4.74 3.68
C ASN A 59 -43.11 5.88 4.41
N ALA A 60 -42.39 6.90 4.86
CA ALA A 60 -42.88 8.11 5.54
C ALA A 60 -42.90 9.34 4.60
N GLU A 61 -42.88 9.11 3.28
CA GLU A 61 -42.99 10.12 2.21
C GLU A 61 -41.85 11.14 2.08
N ASN A 62 -40.75 11.01 2.85
CA ASN A 62 -39.57 11.87 2.73
C ASN A 62 -38.29 11.04 2.73
N SER A 63 -37.50 11.10 1.65
CA SER A 63 -36.16 10.50 1.57
C SER A 63 -35.39 10.96 0.33
N TRP A 64 -34.07 10.74 0.33
CA TRP A 64 -33.22 10.95 -0.85
C TRP A 64 -33.69 10.11 -2.07
N LEU A 65 -34.29 8.93 -1.84
CA LEU A 65 -34.82 8.07 -2.91
C LEU A 65 -36.03 8.70 -3.61
N ILE A 66 -36.91 9.37 -2.85
CA ILE A 66 -38.10 10.03 -3.39
C ILE A 66 -37.68 11.31 -4.13
N SER A 67 -36.82 12.12 -3.52
CA SER A 67 -36.29 13.37 -4.13
C SER A 67 -35.63 13.13 -5.49
N ASN A 68 -34.97 11.98 -5.65
CA ASN A 68 -34.28 11.59 -6.89
C ASN A 68 -35.13 10.74 -7.84
N TYR A 69 -36.43 10.55 -7.58
CA TYR A 69 -37.33 9.70 -8.39
C TYR A 69 -36.84 8.25 -8.56
N LEU A 70 -36.14 7.70 -7.56
CA LEU A 70 -35.51 6.37 -7.61
C LEU A 70 -36.35 5.26 -6.97
N GLN A 71 -37.48 5.59 -6.33
CA GLN A 71 -38.31 4.62 -5.60
C GLN A 71 -38.86 3.50 -6.50
N SER A 72 -39.26 3.82 -7.72
CA SER A 72 -39.76 2.85 -8.72
C SER A 72 -38.66 2.25 -9.60
N ALA A 73 -37.40 2.67 -9.42
CA ALA A 73 -36.28 2.17 -10.20
C ALA A 73 -35.89 0.74 -9.81
N SER A 74 -35.13 0.08 -10.68
CA SER A 74 -34.60 -1.25 -10.37
C SER A 74 -33.65 -1.22 -9.16
N ILE A 75 -33.59 -2.33 -8.40
CA ILE A 75 -32.66 -2.47 -7.27
C ILE A 75 -31.20 -2.22 -7.67
N ARG A 76 -30.82 -2.56 -8.91
CA ARG A 76 -29.50 -2.29 -9.46
C ARG A 76 -29.25 -0.78 -9.57
N THR A 77 -30.22 -0.04 -10.10
CA THR A 77 -30.14 1.42 -10.25
C THR A 77 -30.04 2.09 -8.89
N GLN A 78 -30.87 1.67 -7.93
CA GLN A 78 -30.84 2.19 -6.56
C GLN A 78 -29.46 1.94 -5.91
N TYR A 79 -28.94 0.71 -6.01
CA TYR A 79 -27.62 0.36 -5.48
C TYR A 79 -26.49 1.16 -6.12
N ILE A 80 -26.48 1.33 -7.45
CA ILE A 80 -25.47 2.13 -8.14
C ILE A 80 -25.49 3.59 -7.67
N ASN A 81 -26.68 4.18 -7.51
CA ASN A 81 -26.82 5.56 -7.01
C ASN A 81 -26.38 5.68 -5.54
N SER A 82 -26.69 4.69 -4.69
CA SER A 82 -26.19 4.67 -3.31
C SER A 82 -24.67 4.51 -3.24
N LEU A 83 -24.08 3.69 -4.12
CA LEU A 83 -22.63 3.54 -4.22
C LEU A 83 -21.97 4.80 -4.74
N TYR A 84 -22.57 5.46 -5.73
CA TYR A 84 -22.14 6.73 -6.26
C TYR A 84 -22.11 7.80 -5.17
N TRP A 85 -23.20 7.95 -4.41
CA TRP A 85 -23.25 8.87 -3.26
C TRP A 85 -22.17 8.54 -2.23
N ALA A 86 -22.03 7.27 -1.85
CA ALA A 86 -21.02 6.87 -0.87
C ALA A 86 -19.59 7.20 -1.33
N ILE A 87 -19.28 6.97 -2.61
CA ILE A 87 -17.99 7.32 -3.20
C ILE A 87 -17.80 8.84 -3.17
N THR A 88 -18.72 9.63 -3.72
CA THR A 88 -18.55 11.08 -3.83
C THR A 88 -18.46 11.78 -2.48
N THR A 89 -19.14 11.27 -1.44
CA THR A 89 -19.02 11.76 -0.06
C THR A 89 -17.70 11.32 0.58
N LEU A 90 -17.32 10.03 0.49
CA LEU A 90 -16.08 9.54 1.10
C LEU A 90 -14.81 10.11 0.45
N THR A 91 -14.85 10.38 -0.86
CA THR A 91 -13.75 11.00 -1.61
C THR A 91 -13.82 12.53 -1.58
N THR A 92 -14.71 13.11 -0.79
CA THR A 92 -14.88 14.56 -0.60
C THR A 92 -15.11 15.34 -1.91
N VAL A 93 -15.69 14.69 -2.94
CA VAL A 93 -16.01 15.34 -4.22
C VAL A 93 -17.33 16.10 -4.11
N GLY A 94 -18.37 15.45 -3.58
CA GLY A 94 -19.63 16.07 -3.20
C GLY A 94 -20.30 16.94 -4.27
N TYR A 95 -20.71 16.37 -5.41
CA TYR A 95 -21.37 17.11 -6.49
C TYR A 95 -22.68 17.80 -6.07
N GLY A 96 -23.35 17.31 -5.02
CA GLY A 96 -24.58 17.91 -4.49
C GLY A 96 -25.85 17.55 -5.25
N ASP A 97 -25.80 16.54 -6.11
CA ASP A 97 -26.92 15.99 -6.86
C ASP A 97 -27.80 15.05 -6.00
N ILE A 98 -27.17 14.20 -5.18
CA ILE A 98 -27.85 13.40 -4.16
C ILE A 98 -27.53 13.99 -2.79
N THR A 99 -28.55 14.57 -2.14
CA THR A 99 -28.42 15.23 -0.84
C THR A 99 -29.35 14.60 0.19
N PRO A 100 -28.96 14.64 1.48
CA PRO A 100 -29.84 14.23 2.56
C PRO A 100 -31.01 15.22 2.68
N THR A 101 -32.20 14.68 2.88
CA THR A 101 -33.48 15.39 3.02
C THR A 101 -34.03 15.32 4.43
N THR A 102 -33.77 14.22 5.14
CA THR A 102 -34.25 13.99 6.51
C THR A 102 -33.17 14.26 7.54
N GLU A 103 -33.55 14.48 8.80
CA GLU A 103 -32.60 14.67 9.90
C GLU A 103 -31.71 13.42 10.10
N ILE A 104 -32.26 12.21 9.90
CA ILE A 104 -31.50 10.96 10.02
C ILE A 104 -30.47 10.85 8.90
N GLU A 105 -30.86 11.17 7.66
CA GLU A 105 -29.94 11.22 6.51
C GLU A 105 -28.83 12.25 6.75
N ILE A 106 -29.14 13.43 7.30
CA ILE A 106 -28.16 14.48 7.63
C ILE A 106 -27.17 13.98 8.68
N ILE A 107 -27.64 13.42 9.80
CA ILE A 107 -26.78 12.91 10.88
C ILE A 107 -25.87 11.80 10.33
N PHE A 108 -26.40 10.89 9.54
CA PHE A 108 -25.59 9.84 8.91
C PHE A 108 -24.54 10.42 7.97
N THR A 109 -24.91 11.39 7.13
CA THR A 109 -23.98 12.07 6.21
C THR A 109 -22.84 12.74 6.97
N LEU A 110 -23.12 13.41 8.10
CA LEU A 110 -22.08 14.01 8.97
C LEU A 110 -21.07 12.96 9.45
N VAL A 111 -21.54 11.81 9.93
CA VAL A 111 -20.66 10.71 10.37
C VAL A 111 -19.81 10.18 9.22
N VAL A 112 -20.39 10.02 8.02
CA VAL A 112 -19.67 9.57 6.83
C VAL A 112 -18.61 10.58 6.38
N MET A 113 -18.87 11.89 6.50
CA MET A 113 -17.88 12.92 6.19
C MET A 113 -16.66 12.87 7.11
N PHE A 114 -16.85 12.70 8.42
CA PHE A 114 -15.72 12.49 9.36
C PHE A 114 -14.93 11.22 9.04
N LEU A 115 -15.63 10.13 8.69
CA LEU A 115 -15.00 8.89 8.26
C LEU A 115 -14.18 9.08 6.98
N GLY A 116 -14.72 9.81 6.00
CA GLY A 116 -14.06 10.12 4.73
C GLY A 116 -12.74 10.88 4.93
N ILE A 117 -12.75 11.96 5.73
CA ILE A 117 -11.55 12.74 6.04
C ILE A 117 -10.49 11.86 6.75
N SER A 118 -10.91 11.07 7.74
CA SER A 118 -10.02 10.17 8.48
C SER A 118 -9.37 9.14 7.56
N MET A 119 -10.17 8.55 6.66
CA MET A 119 -9.70 7.60 5.66
C MET A 119 -8.72 8.24 4.68
N TYR A 120 -9.01 9.46 4.21
CA TYR A 120 -8.14 10.19 3.28
C TYR A 120 -6.75 10.47 3.88
N VAL A 121 -6.69 10.96 5.11
CA VAL A 121 -5.43 11.19 5.84
C VAL A 121 -4.63 9.88 5.99
N TYR A 122 -5.31 8.79 6.33
CA TYR A 122 -4.67 7.49 6.48
C TYR A 122 -4.08 6.97 5.16
N ILE A 123 -4.77 7.15 4.03
CA ILE A 123 -4.27 6.76 2.71
C ILE A 123 -3.01 7.53 2.37
N ILE A 124 -3.02 8.86 2.52
CA ILE A 124 -1.86 9.72 2.24
C ILE A 124 -0.65 9.29 3.08
N GLY A 125 -0.85 9.01 4.37
CA GLY A 125 0.22 8.54 5.24
C GLY A 125 0.85 7.23 4.77
N ASN A 126 0.03 6.26 4.35
CA ASN A 126 0.53 4.99 3.83
C ASN A 126 1.26 5.16 2.50
N VAL A 127 0.73 5.97 1.57
CA VAL A 127 1.36 6.24 0.26
C VAL A 127 2.70 6.92 0.44
N SER A 128 2.77 7.92 1.32
CA SER A 128 4.02 8.61 1.65
C SER A 128 5.06 7.65 2.22
N SER A 129 4.67 6.78 3.15
CA SER A 129 5.56 5.75 3.72
C SER A 129 6.07 4.77 2.66
N LEU A 130 5.22 4.39 1.69
CA LEU A 130 5.63 3.52 0.58
C LEU A 130 6.68 4.20 -0.29
N ILE A 131 6.44 5.46 -0.70
CA ILE A 131 7.39 6.22 -1.52
C ILE A 131 8.73 6.33 -0.78
N SER A 132 8.72 6.72 0.50
CA SER A 132 9.93 6.80 1.30
C SER A 132 10.69 5.48 1.37
N LYS A 133 9.99 4.32 1.44
CA LYS A 133 10.63 3.00 1.45
C LYS A 133 11.23 2.61 0.12
N LEU A 134 10.52 2.87 -0.98
CA LEU A 134 11.01 2.59 -2.33
C LEU A 134 12.28 3.40 -2.64
N ASP A 135 12.30 4.66 -2.23
CA ASP A 135 13.44 5.55 -2.47
C ASP A 135 14.51 5.51 -1.39
N ALA A 136 14.30 4.83 -0.25
CA ALA A 136 15.22 4.84 0.90
C ALA A 136 16.67 4.50 0.55
N THR A 137 16.90 3.49 -0.31
CA THR A 137 18.27 3.07 -0.65
C THR A 137 18.97 4.11 -1.53
N LYS A 138 18.25 4.66 -2.53
CA LYS A 138 18.77 5.73 -3.39
C LYS A 138 18.98 7.03 -2.60
N ALA A 139 18.07 7.36 -1.68
CA ALA A 139 18.16 8.52 -0.82
C ALA A 139 19.40 8.46 0.08
N ARG A 140 19.66 7.33 0.76
CA ARG A 140 20.88 7.10 1.55
C ARG A 140 22.16 7.23 0.74
N TYR A 141 22.17 6.73 -0.48
CA TYR A 141 23.31 6.88 -1.37
C TYR A 141 23.59 8.35 -1.73
N ARG A 142 22.55 9.09 -2.12
CA ARG A 142 22.66 10.52 -2.44
C ARG A 142 23.11 11.35 -1.23
N GLU A 143 22.60 11.03 -0.05
CA GLU A 143 23.00 11.67 1.21
C GLU A 143 24.49 11.45 1.48
N LYS A 144 24.98 10.20 1.40
CA LYS A 144 26.39 9.87 1.59
C LYS A 144 27.29 10.58 0.58
N LEU A 145 26.92 10.60 -0.69
CA LEU A 145 27.65 11.35 -1.71
C LEU A 145 27.70 12.86 -1.40
N GLY A 146 26.58 13.43 -0.95
CA GLY A 146 26.50 14.84 -0.55
C GLY A 146 27.43 15.18 0.62
N GLN A 147 27.53 14.29 1.62
CA GLN A 147 28.47 14.43 2.74
C GLN A 147 29.92 14.41 2.26
N ILE A 148 30.29 13.45 1.40
CA ILE A 148 31.64 13.34 0.83
C ILE A 148 31.97 14.59 0.01
N GLN A 149 31.04 15.08 -0.79
CA GLN A 149 31.24 16.28 -1.61
C GLN A 149 31.42 17.54 -0.77
N THR A 150 30.68 17.65 0.33
CA THR A 150 30.84 18.74 1.29
C THR A 150 32.22 18.70 1.95
N TYR A 151 32.66 17.52 2.42
CA TYR A 151 33.99 17.31 2.99
C TYR A 151 35.12 17.67 2.02
N MET A 152 35.02 17.25 0.76
CA MET A 152 36.01 17.58 -0.27
C MET A 152 36.08 19.08 -0.55
N ARG A 153 34.94 19.79 -0.51
CA ARG A 153 34.87 21.23 -0.72
C ARG A 153 35.49 22.01 0.44
N GLU A 154 35.20 21.60 1.67
CA GLU A 154 35.76 22.22 2.89
C GLU A 154 37.28 22.09 2.95
N ASN A 155 37.82 20.94 2.53
CA ASN A 155 39.25 20.68 2.49
C ASN A 155 39.93 21.16 1.19
N LYS A 156 39.22 21.90 0.33
CA LYS A 156 39.75 22.47 -0.93
C LYS A 156 40.43 21.44 -1.83
N ILE A 157 39.88 20.24 -1.91
CA ILE A 157 40.41 19.16 -2.76
C ILE A 157 40.30 19.57 -4.24
N PRO A 158 41.34 19.38 -5.08
CA PRO A 158 41.31 19.76 -6.49
C PRO A 158 40.24 19.00 -7.28
N SER A 159 39.58 19.68 -8.22
CA SER A 159 38.43 19.18 -8.97
C SER A 159 38.66 17.84 -9.69
N ASN A 160 39.89 17.60 -10.17
CA ASN A 160 40.27 16.34 -10.81
C ASN A 160 40.16 15.14 -9.83
N LEU A 161 40.65 15.31 -8.60
CA LEU A 161 40.55 14.27 -7.58
C LEU A 161 39.09 14.10 -7.10
N GLN A 162 38.34 15.20 -6.99
CA GLN A 162 36.91 15.12 -6.65
C GLN A 162 36.11 14.33 -7.69
N GLN A 163 36.41 14.50 -8.97
CA GLN A 163 35.79 13.74 -10.07
C GLN A 163 36.07 12.25 -9.90
N LYS A 164 37.34 11.87 -9.73
CA LYS A 164 37.75 10.47 -9.53
C LYS A 164 37.06 9.82 -8.34
N ILE A 165 36.92 10.55 -7.22
CA ILE A 165 36.22 10.06 -6.03
C ILE A 165 34.73 9.83 -6.33
N ARG A 166 34.05 10.77 -7.01
CA ARG A 166 32.64 10.60 -7.39
C ARG A 166 32.45 9.40 -8.33
N ASP A 167 33.29 9.29 -9.35
CA ASP A 167 33.22 8.20 -10.33
C ASP A 167 33.40 6.84 -9.65
N TYR A 168 34.33 6.74 -8.68
CA TYR A 168 34.52 5.54 -7.87
C TYR A 168 33.27 5.18 -7.05
N TYR A 169 32.65 6.15 -6.36
CA TYR A 169 31.43 5.88 -5.58
C TYR A 169 30.21 5.59 -6.47
N GLN A 170 30.18 6.11 -7.69
CA GLN A 170 29.15 5.78 -8.69
C GLN A 170 29.32 4.37 -9.23
N TYR A 171 30.53 4.00 -9.62
CA TYR A 171 30.87 2.63 -10.02
C TYR A 171 30.51 1.63 -8.91
N ARG A 172 30.97 1.91 -7.68
CA ARG A 172 30.68 1.07 -6.51
C ARG A 172 29.18 0.93 -6.22
N TRP A 173 28.36 1.96 -6.48
CA TRP A 173 26.91 1.86 -6.30
C TRP A 173 26.25 0.93 -7.31
N ILE A 174 26.69 1.00 -8.57
CA ILE A 174 26.20 0.13 -9.65
C ILE A 174 26.61 -1.32 -9.37
N GLU A 175 27.86 -1.55 -8.97
CA GLU A 175 28.39 -2.89 -8.68
C GLU A 175 27.84 -3.48 -7.38
N ASN A 176 27.68 -2.67 -6.31
CA ASN A 176 27.06 -3.15 -5.07
C ASN A 176 25.56 -3.44 -5.19
N GLN A 177 24.92 -3.03 -6.29
CA GLN A 177 23.53 -3.39 -6.56
C GLN A 177 23.41 -4.90 -6.89
N ASP A 178 24.48 -5.52 -7.39
CA ASP A 178 24.62 -6.97 -7.60
C ASP A 178 25.22 -7.71 -6.37
N THR A 179 26.16 -7.11 -5.62
CA THR A 179 26.80 -7.79 -4.47
C THR A 179 25.99 -7.78 -3.17
N ARG A 180 24.81 -7.13 -3.15
CA ARG A 180 23.93 -7.05 -1.99
C ARG A 180 23.54 -8.43 -1.45
N ASP A 181 23.61 -9.46 -2.30
CA ASP A 181 23.39 -10.84 -1.93
C ASP A 181 24.41 -11.33 -0.88
N TYR A 182 25.69 -10.92 -0.93
CA TYR A 182 26.75 -11.49 -0.07
C TYR A 182 26.68 -11.07 1.41
N HIS A 183 26.34 -9.82 1.72
CA HIS A 183 26.18 -9.40 3.12
C HIS A 183 24.95 -10.04 3.79
N ILE A 184 23.93 -10.39 3.00
CA ILE A 184 22.77 -11.16 3.49
C ILE A 184 23.22 -12.60 3.85
N LEU A 185 24.22 -13.13 3.14
CA LEU A 185 24.79 -14.44 3.47
C LEU A 185 25.47 -14.42 4.84
N GLU A 186 26.20 -13.37 5.19
CA GLU A 186 26.88 -13.25 6.50
C GLU A 186 25.93 -13.29 7.70
N GLU A 187 24.66 -12.89 7.53
CA GLU A 187 23.62 -12.99 8.59
C GLU A 187 23.05 -14.41 8.75
N LEU A 188 23.31 -15.33 7.80
CA LEU A 188 22.85 -16.72 7.87
C LEU A 188 23.77 -17.55 8.79
N PRO A 189 23.20 -18.47 9.59
CA PRO A 189 23.99 -19.49 10.29
C PRO A 189 24.93 -20.24 9.33
N TYR A 190 26.15 -20.51 9.77
CA TYR A 190 27.22 -21.14 8.97
C TYR A 190 26.76 -22.38 8.16
N LEU A 191 25.88 -23.22 8.73
CA LEU A 191 25.35 -24.41 8.06
C LEU A 191 24.51 -24.09 6.81
N LEU A 192 23.79 -22.96 6.82
CA LEU A 192 22.96 -22.50 5.71
C LEU A 192 23.78 -21.78 4.64
N GLN A 193 24.80 -21.00 5.05
CA GLN A 193 25.78 -20.41 4.12
C GLN A 193 26.47 -21.49 3.29
N MET A 194 27.03 -22.50 3.96
CA MET A 194 27.76 -23.59 3.29
C MET A 194 26.86 -24.32 2.27
N LYS A 195 25.60 -24.59 2.64
CA LYS A 195 24.63 -25.21 1.73
C LYS A 195 24.31 -24.32 0.52
N LEU A 196 24.14 -23.02 0.73
CA LEU A 196 23.82 -22.08 -0.34
C LEU A 196 25.01 -21.89 -1.29
N GLU A 197 26.22 -21.74 -0.76
CA GLU A 197 27.45 -21.61 -1.55
C GLU A 197 27.73 -22.86 -2.40
N LEU A 198 27.57 -24.05 -1.83
CA LEU A 198 27.66 -25.31 -2.58
C LEU A 198 26.66 -25.37 -3.73
N GLN A 199 25.46 -24.82 -3.53
CA GLN A 199 24.38 -24.86 -4.52
C GLN A 199 24.54 -23.80 -5.62
N LEU A 200 25.06 -22.62 -5.28
CA LEU A 200 25.44 -21.56 -6.22
C LEU A 200 26.61 -21.97 -7.12
N HIS A 201 27.61 -22.65 -6.58
CA HIS A 201 28.82 -23.04 -7.31
C HIS A 201 28.76 -24.46 -7.88
N LYS A 202 27.66 -25.18 -7.69
CA LYS A 202 27.51 -26.59 -8.11
C LYS A 202 27.82 -26.81 -9.59
N GLU A 203 27.28 -25.97 -10.47
CA GLU A 203 27.50 -26.10 -11.92
C GLU A 203 28.96 -25.84 -12.33
N VAL A 204 29.65 -24.94 -11.62
CA VAL A 204 31.06 -24.63 -11.86
C VAL A 204 31.94 -25.77 -11.36
N ILE A 205 31.63 -26.32 -10.18
CA ILE A 205 32.36 -27.44 -9.58
C ILE A 205 32.16 -28.73 -10.41
N GLU A 206 30.95 -29.01 -10.88
CA GLU A 206 30.67 -30.17 -11.76
C GLU A 206 31.39 -30.04 -13.11
N LYS A 207 31.43 -28.84 -13.71
CA LYS A 207 32.17 -28.61 -14.96
C LYS A 207 33.68 -28.77 -14.82
N VAL A 208 34.25 -28.37 -13.69
CA VAL A 208 35.71 -28.47 -13.45
C VAL A 208 36.10 -29.89 -13.06
N ALA A 209 35.30 -30.58 -12.24
CA ALA A 209 35.56 -31.97 -11.85
C ALA A 209 35.53 -32.94 -13.06
N LEU A 210 34.64 -32.70 -14.03
CA LEU A 210 34.57 -33.48 -15.28
C LEU A 210 35.81 -33.33 -16.17
N HIS A 211 36.58 -32.24 -16.05
CA HIS A 211 37.83 -32.02 -16.82
C HIS A 211 39.10 -32.50 -16.09
N SER A 212 38.98 -33.01 -14.85
CA SER A 212 40.10 -33.58 -14.10
C SER A 212 40.18 -35.11 -14.13
N GLU A 213 39.23 -35.77 -14.79
CA GLU A 213 39.18 -37.23 -14.95
C GLU A 213 39.53 -37.73 -16.37
N GLU A 214 39.91 -36.84 -17.30
CA GLU A 214 40.55 -37.18 -18.59
C GLU A 214 42.05 -36.83 -18.57
#